data_AF-A0A967G936-F1
#
_entry.id   AF-A0A967G936-F1
#
_cell.length_a   1.000
_cell.length_b   1.000
_cell.length_c   1.000
_cell.angle_alpha   90.00
_cell.angle_beta   90.00
_cell.angle_gamma   90.00
#
_symmetry.space_group_name_H-M   'P 1'
#
loop_
_entity.id
_entity.type
_entity.pdbx_description
1 polymer ?
#
loop_
_entity_poly.entity_id
_entity_poly.type
_entity_poly.pdbx_seq_one_letter_code
_entity_poly.pdbx_strand_id
1 'polypeptide(L)'
;MQTKERIIIAGAAGRDFHDFNTVFRDNPNYEVVAFTATQIPNIEGRQYPAELAGGLYPEGIPIYPEAQLSDLIREHGINQVIFSYSD
;
A
#
# COMPACT_ATOMS: atom_id res chain seq x y z
N MET A 1 0.73 13.55 -20.31
CA MET A 1 1.19 12.68 -19.21
C MET A 1 -0.03 11.96 -18.69
N GLN A 2 -0.04 10.62 -18.67
CA GLN A 2 -1.10 9.91 -17.96
C GLN A 2 -0.87 10.13 -16.46
N THR A 3 -1.91 10.55 -15.75
CA THR A 3 -1.90 10.63 -14.29
C THR A 3 -1.82 9.20 -13.75
N LYS A 4 -0.88 8.92 -12.84
CA LYS A 4 -0.81 7.60 -12.19
C LYS A 4 -2.04 7.40 -11.31
N GLU A 5 -2.52 6.17 -11.25
CA GLU A 5 -3.60 5.79 -10.34
C GLU A 5 -3.02 5.66 -8.92
N ARG A 6 -3.47 6.52 -8.00
CA ARG A 6 -3.04 6.51 -6.59
C ARG A 6 -3.88 5.50 -5.83
N ILE A 7 -3.25 4.49 -5.24
CA ILE A 7 -3.97 3.40 -4.57
C ILE A 7 -3.49 3.16 -3.14
N ILE A 8 -4.39 2.59 -2.33
CA ILE A 8 -4.07 1.94 -1.05
C ILE A 8 -4.32 0.45 -1.20
N ILE A 9 -3.46 -0.38 -0.62
CA ILE A 9 -3.67 -1.83 -0.52
C ILE A 9 -4.00 -2.17 0.94
N ALA A 10 -5.20 -2.66 1.19
CA ALA A 10 -5.68 -3.06 2.51
C ALA A 10 -5.55 -4.58 2.69
N GLY A 11 -4.99 -5.02 3.81
CA GLY A 11 -4.80 -6.44 4.08
C GLY A 11 -4.22 -6.73 5.46
N ALA A 12 -3.54 -7.87 5.60
CA ALA A 12 -2.98 -8.35 6.85
C ALA A 12 -1.57 -8.95 6.67
N ALA A 13 -0.69 -8.22 5.98
CA ALA A 13 0.74 -8.54 5.83
C ALA A 13 1.05 -9.93 5.24
N GLY A 14 0.25 -10.33 4.26
CA GLY A 14 0.41 -11.56 3.49
C GLY A 14 0.01 -11.31 2.05
N ARG A 15 -1.30 -11.37 1.77
CA ARG A 15 -1.83 -11.25 0.41
C ARG A 15 -1.63 -9.85 -0.19
N ASP A 16 -1.78 -8.81 0.62
CA ASP A 16 -1.45 -7.42 0.28
C ASP A 16 0.00 -7.25 -0.24
N PHE A 17 0.99 -7.78 0.48
CA PHE A 17 2.37 -7.74 0.04
C PHE A 17 2.60 -8.58 -1.21
N HIS A 18 1.92 -9.73 -1.34
CA HIS A 18 1.99 -10.56 -2.54
C HIS A 18 1.43 -9.84 -3.78
N ASP A 19 0.26 -9.22 -3.67
CA ASP A 19 -0.37 -8.47 -4.76
C ASP A 19 0.48 -7.26 -5.14
N PHE A 20 1.05 -6.54 -4.17
CA PHE A 20 2.04 -5.50 -4.44
C PHE A 20 3.21 -6.03 -5.26
N ASN A 21 3.82 -7.11 -4.79
CA ASN A 21 5.03 -7.68 -5.40
C ASN A 21 4.83 -8.23 -6.80
N THR A 22 3.63 -8.70 -7.13
CA THR A 22 3.33 -9.38 -8.40
C THR A 22 2.60 -8.51 -9.41
N VAL A 23 1.85 -7.50 -8.96
CA VAL A 23 1.00 -6.67 -9.82
C VAL A 23 1.46 -5.22 -9.90
N PHE A 24 1.92 -4.64 -8.78
CA PHE A 24 2.07 -3.18 -8.65
C PHE A 24 3.52 -2.68 -8.58
N ARG A 25 4.46 -3.48 -8.05
CA ARG A 25 5.83 -3.06 -7.70
C ARG A 25 6.55 -2.26 -8.78
N ASP A 26 6.59 -2.78 -10.00
CA ASP A 26 7.31 -2.17 -11.13
C ASP A 26 6.36 -1.59 -12.19
N ASN A 27 5.09 -1.38 -11.84
CA ASN A 27 4.07 -0.89 -12.76
C ASN A 27 3.94 0.64 -12.68
N PRO A 28 4.44 1.41 -13.67
CA PRO A 28 4.48 2.86 -13.59
C PRO A 28 3.10 3.53 -13.72
N ASN A 29 2.05 2.77 -14.04
CA ASN A 29 0.68 3.28 -14.10
C ASN A 29 0.05 3.46 -12.71
N TYR A 30 0.65 2.87 -11.67
CA TYR A 30 0.15 2.93 -10.30
C TYR A 30 1.15 3.61 -9.38
N GLU A 31 0.63 4.23 -8.33
CA GLU A 31 1.36 4.73 -7.16
C GLU A 31 0.71 4.13 -5.92
N VAL A 32 1.36 3.14 -5.31
CA VAL A 32 0.92 2.59 -4.03
C VAL A 32 1.34 3.55 -2.93
N VAL A 33 0.38 4.32 -2.42
CA VAL A 33 0.64 5.38 -1.45
C VAL A 33 0.86 4.79 -0.05
N ALA A 34 0.10 3.75 0.30
CA ALA A 34 0.20 3.10 1.59
C ALA A 34 -0.34 1.67 1.55
N PHE A 35 0.14 0.86 2.48
CA PHE A 35 -0.59 -0.31 2.97
C PHE A 35 -1.43 0.09 4.19
N THR A 36 -2.56 -0.58 4.38
CA THR A 36 -3.26 -0.58 5.66
C THR A 36 -3.34 -1.99 6.21
N ALA A 37 -3.20 -2.13 7.53
CA ALA A 37 -3.28 -3.41 8.20
C ALA A 37 -4.27 -3.39 9.38
N THR A 38 -5.00 -4.49 9.55
CA THR A 38 -5.79 -4.77 10.76
C THR A 38 -4.94 -5.49 11.80
N GLN A 39 -4.99 -5.06 13.07
CA GLN A 39 -4.54 -5.75 14.29
C GLN A 39 -3.42 -6.81 14.15
N ILE A 40 -2.32 -6.47 13.49
CA ILE A 40 -1.06 -7.20 13.63
C ILE A 40 -0.24 -6.47 14.70
N PRO A 41 0.01 -7.10 15.86
CA PRO A 41 0.83 -6.48 16.89
C PRO A 41 2.17 -5.99 16.32
N ASN A 42 2.49 -4.72 16.56
CA ASN A 42 3.74 -4.07 16.16
C ASN A 42 3.98 -3.85 14.65
N ILE A 43 2.96 -3.96 13.78
CA ILE A 43 3.13 -3.60 12.36
C ILE A 43 2.84 -2.13 12.06
N GLU A 44 1.98 -1.50 12.86
CA GLU A 44 1.56 -0.12 12.67
C GLU A 44 2.76 0.83 12.80
N GLY A 45 2.90 1.76 11.86
CA GLY A 45 4.03 2.70 11.81
C GLY A 45 5.31 2.10 11.23
N ARG A 46 5.29 0.84 10.76
CA ARG A 46 6.37 0.29 9.94
C ARG A 46 6.22 0.72 8.49
N GLN A 47 7.26 0.43 7.71
CA GLN A 47 7.25 0.57 6.26
C GLN A 47 7.48 -0.80 5.62
N TYR A 48 6.84 -1.03 4.49
CA TYR A 48 7.32 -2.01 3.53
C TYR A 48 8.69 -1.53 3.04
N PRO A 49 9.77 -2.31 3.22
CA PRO A 49 11.12 -1.81 3.14
C PRO A 49 11.52 -1.43 1.70
N ALA A 50 12.23 -0.32 1.55
CA ALA A 50 12.74 0.17 0.27
C ALA A 50 13.50 -0.90 -0.54
N GLU A 51 14.33 -1.70 0.15
CA GLU A 51 15.13 -2.77 -0.45
C GLU A 51 14.26 -3.86 -1.13
N LEU A 52 12.99 -3.99 -0.75
CA LEU A 52 12.03 -4.93 -1.36
C LEU A 52 11.00 -4.24 -2.25
N ALA A 53 10.93 -2.91 -2.23
CA ALA A 53 9.86 -2.14 -2.86
C ALA A 53 10.13 -1.82 -4.35
N GLY A 54 11.35 -2.03 -4.83
CA GLY A 54 11.73 -1.76 -6.21
C GLY A 54 12.02 -0.29 -6.50
N GLY A 55 12.49 0.01 -7.71
CA GLY A 55 13.05 1.32 -8.07
C GLY A 55 12.05 2.49 -8.04
N LEU A 56 10.74 2.19 -8.01
CA LEU A 56 9.68 3.21 -7.92
C LEU A 56 9.43 3.71 -6.49
N TYR A 57 9.96 3.01 -5.47
CA TYR A 57 9.69 3.27 -4.05
C TYR A 57 11.00 3.30 -3.24
N PRO A 58 11.90 4.27 -3.48
CA PRO A 58 13.22 4.34 -2.82
C PRO A 58 13.15 4.56 -1.30
N GLU A 59 12.04 5.08 -0.79
CA GLU A 59 11.80 5.30 0.64
C GLU A 59 10.94 4.20 1.28
N GLY A 60 10.62 3.14 0.53
CA GLY A 60 9.64 2.15 0.92
C GLY A 60 8.20 2.67 0.85
N ILE A 61 7.27 1.93 1.45
CA ILE A 61 5.85 2.27 1.45
C ILE A 61 5.32 2.23 2.88
N PRO A 62 4.68 3.29 3.40
CA PRO A 62 4.19 3.32 4.77
C PRO A 62 3.06 2.32 5.01
N ILE A 63 2.99 1.80 6.24
CA ILE A 63 1.93 0.91 6.71
C ILE A 63 1.19 1.60 7.85
N TYR A 64 -0.10 1.89 7.63
CA TYR A 64 -0.97 2.55 8.59
C TYR A 64 -1.98 1.59 9.22
N PRO A 65 -2.52 1.92 10.42
CA PRO A 65 -3.70 1.24 10.93
C PRO A 65 -4.87 1.41 9.96
N GLU A 66 -5.60 0.33 9.69
CA GLU A 66 -6.77 0.38 8.80
C GLU A 66 -7.86 1.34 9.28
N ALA A 67 -7.95 1.59 10.58
CA ALA A 67 -8.85 2.61 11.13
C ALA A 67 -8.63 4.01 10.54
N GLN A 68 -7.45 4.30 9.98
CA GLN A 68 -7.12 5.58 9.33
C GLN A 68 -7.48 5.61 7.83
N LEU A 69 -7.99 4.52 7.24
CA LEU A 69 -8.22 4.41 5.80
C LEU A 69 -9.02 5.59 5.23
N SER A 70 -10.10 5.99 5.91
CA SER A 70 -10.94 7.09 5.45
C SER A 70 -10.22 8.43 5.40
N ASP A 71 -9.30 8.67 6.33
CA ASP A 71 -8.53 9.92 6.39
C ASP A 71 -7.41 9.92 5.35
N LEU A 72 -6.72 8.79 5.20
CA LEU A 72 -5.70 8.59 4.15
C LEU A 72 -6.27 8.78 2.75
N ILE A 73 -7.50 8.30 2.49
CA ILE A 73 -8.17 8.51 1.20
C ILE A 73 -8.34 10.00 0.89
N ARG A 74 -8.76 10.79 1.88
CA ARG A 74 -9.00 12.23 1.72
C ARG A 74 -7.70 13.01 1.61
N GLU A 75 -6.74 12.73 2.48
CA GLU A 75 -5.47 13.44 2.56
C GLU A 75 -4.61 13.23 1.31
N HIS A 76 -4.57 11.99 0.79
CA HIS A 76 -3.69 11.64 -0.33
C HIS A 76 -4.38 11.58 -1.69
N GLY A 77 -5.67 11.93 -1.77
CA GLY A 77 -6.44 11.94 -3.02
C GLY A 77 -6.46 10.57 -3.70
N ILE A 78 -6.74 9.52 -2.92
CA ILE A 78 -6.69 8.12 -3.38
C ILE A 78 -7.83 7.84 -4.36
N ASN A 79 -7.51 7.16 -5.46
CA ASN A 79 -8.46 6.81 -6.50
C ASN A 79 -9.13 5.46 -6.27
N GLN A 80 -8.36 4.47 -5.78
CA GLN A 80 -8.84 3.12 -5.53
C GLN A 80 -8.27 2.53 -4.24
N VAL A 81 -9.04 1.66 -3.60
CA VAL A 81 -8.56 0.82 -2.50
C VAL A 81 -8.66 -0.63 -2.94
N ILE A 82 -7.54 -1.35 -2.86
CA ILE A 82 -7.44 -2.76 -3.21
C ILE A 82 -7.61 -3.56 -1.92
N PHE A 83 -8.67 -4.36 -1.83
CA PHE A 83 -8.91 -5.24 -0.70
C PHE A 83 -8.22 -6.58 -0.96
N SER A 84 -7.07 -6.78 -0.33
CA SER A 84 -6.20 -7.95 -0.47
C SER A 84 -6.27 -8.82 0.79
N TYR A 85 -7.49 -9.20 1.20
CA TYR A 85 -7.70 -10.19 2.25
C TYR A 85 -7.81 -11.59 1.64
N SER A 86 -7.40 -12.60 2.40
CA SER A 86 -7.58 -14.01 2.09
C SER A 86 -8.38 -14.67 3.21
N ASP A 87 -9.25 -15.62 2.85
CA ASP A 87 -9.94 -16.49 3.81
C ASP A 87 -8.97 -17.42 4.57
#